data_AF-A0A264Y3L9-F1
#
_entry.id   AF-A0A264Y3L9-F1
#
_cell.length_a   1.000
_cell.length_b   1.000
_cell.length_c   1.000
_cell.angle_alpha   90.00
_cell.angle_beta   90.00
_cell.angle_gamma   90.00
#
_symmetry.space_group_name_H-M   'P 1'
#
loop_
_entity.id
_entity.type
_entity.pdbx_description
1 polymer ?
#
loop_
_entity_poly.entity_id
_entity_poly.type
_entity_poly.pdbx_seq_one_letter_code
_entity_poly.pdbx_strand_id
1 'polypeptide(L)'
;MPRTLSDEPNFRQYTLNDFGDTEQERLKEFCDFVNINGGRFMLSNSDSEMEPGVSYFEHLYNGYDILHIRAPRTINAFVPGVEMTTEILVKNY
;
A
#
# COMPACT_ATOMS: atom_id res chain seq x y z
N MET A 1 1.24 -12.36 14.06
CA MET A 1 -0.08 -11.72 14.18
C MET A 1 -0.36 -11.04 12.87
N PRO A 2 -1.52 -11.21 12.24
CA PRO A 2 -1.87 -10.46 11.03
C PRO A 2 -1.89 -8.97 11.38
N ARG A 3 -1.29 -8.13 10.54
CA ARG A 3 -1.23 -6.69 10.79
C ARG A 3 -2.56 -6.07 10.37
N THR A 4 -3.40 -5.77 11.35
CA THR A 4 -4.63 -5.02 11.14
C THR A 4 -4.30 -3.53 11.17
N LEU A 5 -4.94 -2.73 10.31
CA LEU A 5 -4.80 -1.27 10.30
C LEU A 5 -5.35 -0.60 11.59
N SER A 6 -5.91 -1.38 12.51
CA SER A 6 -6.55 -0.96 13.76
C SER A 6 -5.60 -0.42 14.82
N ASP A 7 -4.28 -0.66 14.71
CA ASP A 7 -3.31 -0.25 15.71
C ASP A 7 -2.92 1.24 15.60
N GLU A 8 -3.35 1.93 14.54
CA GLU A 8 -3.18 3.39 14.45
C GLU A 8 -4.32 4.13 15.17
N PRO A 9 -4.04 5.03 16.14
CA PRO A 9 -5.05 5.73 16.93
C PRO A 9 -5.96 6.69 16.14
N ASN A 10 -5.70 6.88 14.84
CA ASN A 10 -6.49 7.71 13.93
C ASN A 10 -7.12 6.91 12.77
N PHE A 11 -7.11 5.58 12.82
CA PHE A 11 -7.70 4.77 11.74
C PHE A 11 -9.22 4.95 11.68
N ARG A 12 -9.70 5.67 10.66
CA ARG A 12 -11.12 5.71 10.33
C ARG A 12 -11.43 4.44 9.55
N GLN A 13 -12.10 3.49 10.21
CA GLN A 13 -12.56 2.27 9.56
C GLN A 13 -13.57 2.62 8.45
N TYR A 14 -13.12 2.55 7.19
CA TYR A 14 -13.96 2.80 6.02
C TYR A 14 -14.80 1.58 5.62
N THR A 15 -14.49 0.40 6.16
CA THR A 15 -15.13 -0.88 5.84
C THR A 15 -15.59 -1.58 7.10
N LEU A 16 -16.83 -2.08 7.12
CA LEU A 16 -17.37 -2.88 8.23
C LEU A 16 -16.53 -4.12 8.57
N ASN A 17 -15.74 -4.60 7.60
CA ASN A 17 -14.81 -5.72 7.75
C ASN A 17 -13.37 -5.22 7.74
N ASP A 18 -12.49 -5.90 8.49
CA ASP A 18 -11.06 -5.64 8.51
C ASP A 18 -10.45 -5.89 7.12
N PHE A 19 -9.55 -5.00 6.71
CA PHE A 19 -8.72 -5.16 5.51
C PHE A 19 -7.26 -5.34 5.96
N GLY A 20 -6.87 -6.61 6.19
CA GLY A 20 -5.53 -7.00 6.64
C GLY A 20 -4.78 -7.81 5.59
N ASP A 21 -3.70 -8.48 6.01
CA ASP A 21 -2.79 -9.22 5.13
C ASP A 21 -3.50 -10.20 4.19
N THR A 22 -4.50 -10.95 4.66
CA THR A 22 -5.27 -11.88 3.80
C THR A 22 -6.03 -11.17 2.67
N GLU A 23 -6.58 -9.98 2.94
CA GLU A 23 -7.25 -9.20 1.90
C GLU A 23 -6.26 -8.54 0.94
N GLN A 24 -5.06 -8.18 1.42
CA GLN A 24 -3.95 -7.70 0.59
C GLN A 24 -3.46 -8.80 -0.37
N GLU A 25 -3.30 -10.03 0.12
CA GLU A 25 -2.95 -11.20 -0.69
C GLU A 25 -4.02 -11.49 -1.75
N ARG A 26 -5.30 -11.44 -1.37
CA ARG A 26 -6.42 -11.61 -2.32
C ARG A 26 -6.44 -10.50 -3.39
N LEU A 27 -6.10 -9.26 -3.02
CA LEU A 27 -5.97 -8.16 -3.98
C LEU A 27 -4.79 -8.40 -4.94
N LYS A 28 -3.66 -8.93 -4.45
CA LYS A 28 -2.53 -9.33 -5.29
C LYS A 28 -2.93 -10.38 -6.32
N GLU A 29 -3.67 -11.41 -5.91
CA GLU A 29 -4.17 -12.44 -6.84
C GLU A 29 -5.05 -11.82 -7.95
N PHE A 30 -5.87 -10.83 -7.61
CA PHE A 30 -6.67 -10.11 -8.60
C PHE A 30 -5.80 -9.28 -9.56
N CYS A 31 -4.77 -8.58 -9.06
CA CYS A 31 -3.80 -7.87 -9.90
C CYS A 31 -3.06 -8.83 -10.85
N ASP A 32 -2.69 -10.02 -10.39
CA ASP A 32 -2.09 -11.07 -11.22
C ASP A 32 -3.02 -11.54 -12.30
N PHE A 33 -4.28 -11.78 -11.95
CA PHE A 33 -5.31 -12.12 -12.93
C PHE A 33 -5.41 -11.03 -14.01
N VAL A 34 -5.46 -9.76 -13.64
CA VAL A 34 -5.49 -8.65 -14.61
C VAL A 34 -4.26 -8.65 -15.51
N ASN A 35 -3.07 -8.82 -14.93
CA ASN A 35 -1.79 -8.83 -15.65
C ASN A 35 -1.70 -9.99 -16.65
N ILE A 36 -2.02 -11.21 -16.23
CA ILE A 36 -1.98 -12.43 -17.06
C ILE A 36 -2.93 -12.32 -18.26
N ASN A 37 -4.05 -11.62 -18.09
CA ASN A 37 -5.02 -11.37 -19.16
C ASN A 37 -4.66 -10.15 -20.04
N GLY A 38 -3.46 -9.57 -19.88
CA GLY A 38 -2.98 -8.42 -20.67
C GLY A 38 -3.61 -7.09 -20.29
N GLY A 39 -4.35 -7.03 -19.18
CA GLY A 39 -4.87 -5.79 -18.62
C GLY A 39 -3.76 -4.98 -17.95
N ARG A 40 -3.95 -3.65 -17.89
CA ARG A 40 -3.06 -2.76 -17.15
C ARG A 40 -3.67 -2.36 -15.83
N PHE A 41 -2.87 -2.33 -14.78
CA PHE A 41 -3.31 -1.83 -13.48
C PHE A 41 -2.28 -0.88 -12.88
N MET A 42 -2.78 -0.06 -11.96
CA MET A 42 -2.00 0.80 -11.07
C MET A 42 -2.66 0.77 -9.71
N LEU A 43 -1.89 0.47 -8.67
CA LEU A 43 -2.33 0.38 -7.28
C LEU A 43 -1.54 1.37 -6.43
N SER A 44 -2.26 2.19 -5.66
CA SER A 44 -1.69 3.15 -4.71
C SER A 44 -1.92 2.65 -3.30
N ASN A 45 -0.90 2.71 -2.44
CA ASN A 45 -1.05 2.39 -1.03
C ASN A 45 0.00 3.10 -0.17
N SER A 46 -0.22 3.21 1.14
CA SER A 46 0.83 3.57 2.09
C SER A 46 1.88 2.46 2.12
N ASP A 47 3.16 2.81 2.20
CA ASP A 47 4.18 1.78 2.44
C ASP A 47 4.04 1.22 3.85
N SER A 48 4.39 -0.05 4.03
CA SER A 48 4.35 -0.74 5.31
C SER A 48 5.53 -1.69 5.41
N GLU A 49 6.29 -1.59 6.51
CA GLU A 49 7.47 -2.42 6.70
C GLU A 49 7.09 -3.74 7.39
N MET A 50 7.46 -4.89 6.83
CA MET A 50 7.31 -6.19 7.53
C MET A 50 8.35 -6.34 8.64
N GLU A 51 9.57 -5.88 8.36
CA GLU A 51 10.72 -5.77 9.26
C GLU A 51 11.39 -4.41 8.99
N PRO A 52 12.16 -3.84 9.93
CA PRO A 52 12.80 -2.54 9.72
C PRO A 52 13.57 -2.46 8.39
N GLY A 53 13.13 -1.56 7.51
CA GLY A 53 13.71 -1.36 6.19
C GLY A 53 13.35 -2.41 5.13
N VAL A 54 12.39 -3.31 5.40
CA VAL A 54 11.88 -4.31 4.45
C VAL A 54 10.41 -4.01 4.16
N SER A 55 10.12 -3.50 2.96
CA SER A 55 8.75 -3.21 2.54
C SER A 55 7.96 -4.51 2.34
N TYR A 56 6.79 -4.59 2.98
CA TYR A 56 5.81 -5.66 2.79
C TYR A 56 5.35 -5.73 1.33
N PHE A 57 5.14 -4.58 0.69
CA PHE A 57 4.61 -4.53 -0.67
C PHE A 57 5.66 -4.83 -1.73
N GLU A 58 6.94 -4.54 -1.49
CA GLU A 58 8.02 -5.02 -2.36
C GLU A 58 8.11 -6.55 -2.36
N HIS A 59 7.88 -7.17 -1.20
CA HIS A 59 7.78 -8.62 -1.11
C HIS A 59 6.53 -9.14 -1.82
N LEU A 60 5.35 -8.61 -1.49
CA LEU A 60 4.08 -9.09 -2.01
C LEU A 60 3.96 -8.91 -3.52
N TYR A 61 4.35 -7.76 -4.06
CA TYR A 61 4.24 -7.41 -5.48
C TYR A 61 5.55 -7.60 -6.26
N ASN A 62 6.42 -8.52 -5.83
CA ASN A 62 7.63 -8.87 -6.56
C ASN A 62 7.33 -9.20 -8.04
N GLY A 63 8.06 -8.58 -8.95
CA GLY A 63 7.87 -8.71 -10.39
C GLY A 63 7.03 -7.60 -11.05
N TYR A 64 6.48 -6.68 -10.26
CA TYR A 64 5.87 -5.43 -10.75
C TYR A 64 6.82 -4.23 -10.57
N ASP A 65 6.52 -3.13 -11.26
CA ASP A 65 7.21 -1.85 -11.04
C ASP A 65 6.60 -1.17 -9.82
N ILE A 66 7.45 -0.83 -8.85
CA ILE A 66 7.07 -0.23 -7.57
C ILE A 66 7.84 1.09 -7.42
N LEU A 67 7.09 2.18 -7.34
CA LEU A 67 7.64 3.51 -7.11
C LEU A 67 7.36 3.95 -5.68
N HIS A 68 8.40 4.34 -4.95
CA HIS A 68 8.29 4.99 -3.65
C HIS A 68 8.15 6.50 -3.82
N ILE A 69 7.14 7.06 -3.17
CA ILE A 69 6.79 8.48 -3.23
C ILE A 69 6.81 9.02 -1.81
N ARG A 70 7.58 10.08 -1.58
CA ARG A 70 7.50 10.83 -0.32
C ARG A 70 6.41 11.89 -0.46
N ALA A 71 5.28 11.66 0.19
CA ALA A 71 4.15 12.57 0.18
C ALA A 71 3.87 13.11 1.59
N PRO A 72 3.58 14.41 1.75
CA PRO A 72 3.06 14.92 3.01
C PRO A 72 1.64 14.38 3.22
N ARG A 73 1.32 13.87 4.42
CA ARG A 73 -0.04 13.39 4.78
C ARG A 73 -1.09 14.51 4.86
N THR A 74 -0.72 15.76 4.63
CA THR A 74 -1.63 16.91 4.69
C THR A 74 -2.43 17.07 3.41
N ILE A 75 -3.77 17.06 3.53
CA ILE A 75 -4.71 17.38 2.44
C ILE A 75 -4.59 18.85 1.98
N ASN A 76 -4.12 19.75 2.85
CA ASN A 76 -3.89 21.17 2.54
C ASN A 76 -2.42 21.48 2.28
N ALA A 77 -2.18 22.54 1.50
CA ALA A 77 -0.88 22.99 1.04
C ALA A 77 0.19 23.04 2.16
N PHE A 78 1.34 22.44 1.85
CA PHE A 78 2.59 22.33 2.60
C PHE A 78 2.71 23.20 3.86
N VAL A 79 2.92 22.54 5.01
CA VAL A 79 3.36 23.17 6.26
C VAL A 79 4.81 22.70 6.54
N PRO A 80 5.78 23.61 6.71
CA PRO A 80 7.15 23.23 7.06
C PRO A 80 7.21 22.42 8.36
N GLY A 81 7.90 21.27 8.34
CA GLY A 81 8.05 20.38 9.51
C GLY A 81 7.04 19.24 9.60
N VAL A 82 6.19 19.04 8.58
CA VAL A 82 5.26 17.90 8.50
C VAL A 82 6.01 16.61 8.19
N GLU A 83 5.69 15.54 8.92
CA GLU A 83 6.20 14.19 8.65
C GLU A 83 5.79 13.72 7.26
N MET A 84 6.78 13.33 6.46
CA MET A 84 6.56 12.71 5.16
C MET A 84 6.18 11.24 5.38
N THR A 85 5.12 10.79 4.74
CA THR A 85 4.81 9.37 4.66
C THR A 85 5.37 8.81 3.37
N THR A 86 5.91 7.60 3.45
CA THR A 86 6.32 6.84 2.28
C THR A 86 5.07 6.16 1.72
N GLU A 87 4.71 6.53 0.50
CA GLU A 87 3.63 5.94 -0.28
C GLU A 87 4.25 5.08 -1.39
N ILE A 88 3.51 4.09 -1.88
CA ILE A 88 3.91 3.26 -3.01
C ILE A 88 2.92 3.36 -4.16
N LEU A 89 3.44 3.17 -5.37
CA LEU A 89 2.67 2.97 -6.57
C LEU A 89 3.15 1.70 -7.27
N VAL A 90 2.28 0.70 -7.35
CA VAL A 90 2.56 -0.59 -8.01
C VAL A 90 1.88 -0.63 -9.38
N LYS A 91 2.61 -1.00 -10.43
CA LYS A 91 2.08 -1.06 -11.81
C LYS A 91 2.74 -2.16 -12.65
N ASN A 92 2.05 -2.57 -13.70
CA ASN A 92 2.53 -3.58 -14.66
C ASN A 92 2.92 -3.01 -16.03
N TYR A 93 3.30 -1.72 -16.08
CA TYR A 93 3.70 -1.01 -17.30
C TYR A 93 4.68 0.13 -17.02
#